data_AF-A0A7K3Y8R6-F1
#
_entry.id   AF-A0A7K3Y8R6-F1
#
_cell.length_a   1.000
_cell.length_b   1.000
_cell.length_c   1.000
_cell.angle_alpha   90.00
_cell.angle_beta   90.00
_cell.angle_gamma   90.00
#
_symmetry.space_group_name_H-M   'P 1'
#
loop_
_entity.id
_entity.type
_entity.pdbx_description
1 polymer ?
#
loop_
_entity_poly.entity_id
_entity_poly.type
_entity_poly.pdbx_seq_one_letter_code
_entity_poly.pdbx_strand_id
1 'polypeptide(L)'
;MIESRCGILCGECEYRAGMGCRGCTAIEKPFWGDNCPLKTCCEARGLENCGQCDEFPCERLIGFAFDENQGDDGRRIEQCRRWCAG
;
A
#
# COMPACT_ATOMS: atom_id res chain seq x y z
N MET A 1 5.05 2.12 12.97
CA MET A 1 3.69 2.56 12.63
C MET A 1 3.44 2.23 11.18
N ILE A 2 2.28 1.65 10.86
CA ILE A 2 1.88 1.32 9.48
C ILE A 2 1.16 2.53 8.88
N GLU A 3 1.59 2.99 7.70
CA GLU A 3 1.01 4.17 7.03
C GLU A 3 0.08 3.83 5.87
N SER A 4 0.25 2.64 5.28
CA SER A 4 -0.58 2.16 4.19
C SER A 4 -0.68 0.65 4.22
N ARG A 5 -1.66 0.13 3.48
CA ARG A 5 -1.85 -1.32 3.37
C ARG A 5 -0.81 -1.99 2.47
N CYS A 6 -0.24 -1.28 1.50
CA CYS A 6 0.66 -1.85 0.49
C CYS A 6 2.15 -1.64 0.75
N GLY A 7 2.54 -0.88 1.77
CA GLY A 7 3.94 -0.56 2.06
C GLY A 7 4.41 0.81 1.58
N ILE A 8 3.57 1.58 0.88
CA ILE A 8 3.89 2.98 0.57
C ILE A 8 3.92 3.80 1.88
N LEU A 9 4.94 4.62 2.04
CA LEU A 9 5.00 5.63 3.11
C LEU A 9 4.14 6.84 2.68
N CYS A 10 2.96 6.99 3.28
CA CYS A 10 2.08 8.11 2.96
C CYS A 10 2.66 9.46 3.43
N GLY A 11 3.57 9.47 4.42
CA GLY A 11 4.32 10.66 4.82
C GLY A 11 5.25 11.18 3.71
N GLU A 12 5.73 10.29 2.84
CA GLU A 12 6.65 10.60 1.74
C GLU A 12 5.92 10.66 0.37
N CYS A 13 4.60 10.53 0.36
CA CYS A 13 3.81 10.50 -0.86
C CYS A 13 3.49 11.92 -1.35
N GLU A 14 4.04 12.31 -2.50
CA GLU A 14 3.85 13.64 -3.10
C GLU A 14 2.38 13.95 -3.43
N TYR A 15 1.62 12.94 -3.87
CA TYR A 15 0.18 13.08 -4.14
C TYR A 15 -0.65 13.42 -2.90
N ARG A 16 -0.13 13.17 -1.69
CA ARG A 16 -0.88 13.43 -0.46
C ARG A 16 -1.22 14.91 -0.32
N ALA A 17 -0.21 15.76 -0.44
CA ALA A 17 -0.39 17.21 -0.37
C ALA A 17 -1.10 17.74 -1.63
N GLY A 18 -0.65 17.31 -2.83
CA GLY A 18 -1.18 17.83 -4.10
C GLY A 18 -2.66 17.52 -4.36
N MET A 19 -3.15 16.37 -3.88
CA MET A 19 -4.53 15.92 -4.12
C MET A 19 -5.44 16.07 -2.89
N GLY A 20 -4.95 16.66 -1.79
CA GLY A 20 -5.70 16.72 -0.53
C GLY A 20 -6.03 15.34 0.06
N CYS A 21 -5.21 14.33 -0.22
CA CYS A 21 -5.43 12.96 0.25
C CYS A 21 -5.11 12.84 1.75
N ARG A 22 -5.99 12.17 2.50
CA ARG A 22 -5.86 12.01 3.97
C ARG A 22 -4.87 10.92 4.40
N GLY A 23 -4.33 10.16 3.46
CA GLY A 23 -3.46 9.00 3.70
C GLY A 23 -4.24 7.67 3.67
N CYS A 24 -3.56 6.59 3.31
CA CYS A 24 -4.19 5.29 3.00
C CYS A 24 -5.07 4.74 4.13
N THR A 25 -4.65 4.89 5.38
CA THR A 25 -5.40 4.43 6.56
C THR A 25 -6.62 5.30 6.90
N ALA A 26 -6.71 6.52 6.36
CA ALA A 26 -7.74 7.51 6.68
C ALA A 26 -8.71 7.82 5.51
N ILE A 27 -8.44 7.29 4.32
CA ILE A 27 -9.33 7.42 3.16
C ILE A 27 -10.20 6.18 3.02
N GLU A 28 -11.44 6.38 2.60
CA GLU A 28 -12.31 5.29 2.13
C GLU A 28 -12.02 4.98 0.65
N LYS A 29 -11.82 6.03 -0.15
CA LYS A 29 -11.63 5.97 -1.60
C LYS A 29 -10.37 6.74 -2.04
N PRO A 30 -9.51 6.16 -2.91
CA PRO A 30 -8.38 6.88 -3.49
C PRO A 30 -8.84 7.92 -4.53
N PHE A 31 -8.00 8.91 -4.81
CA PHE A 31 -8.32 9.93 -5.83
C PHE A 31 -8.32 9.39 -7.27
N TRP A 32 -7.63 8.27 -7.51
CA TRP A 32 -7.37 7.71 -8.84
C TRP A 32 -8.32 6.56 -9.23
N GLY A 33 -9.33 6.24 -8.41
CA GLY A 33 -10.26 5.16 -8.72
C GLY A 33 -11.30 4.95 -7.63
N ASP A 34 -12.22 4.02 -7.85
CA ASP A 34 -13.29 3.74 -6.87
C ASP A 34 -12.79 3.06 -5.60
N ASN A 35 -11.78 2.19 -5.71
CA ASN A 35 -11.17 1.49 -4.59
C ASN A 35 -9.70 1.20 -4.89
N CYS A 36 -8.88 1.06 -3.83
CA CYS A 36 -7.52 0.52 -3.96
C CYS A 36 -7.55 -0.99 -3.70
N PRO A 37 -7.20 -1.85 -4.70
CA PRO A 37 -7.41 -3.29 -4.58
C PRO A 37 -6.50 -3.96 -3.54
N LEU A 38 -5.34 -3.36 -3.21
CA LEU A 38 -4.47 -3.82 -2.12
C LEU A 38 -5.06 -3.47 -0.75
N LYS A 39 -5.60 -2.25 -0.60
CA LYS A 39 -6.27 -1.83 0.63
C LYS A 39 -7.52 -2.66 0.90
N THR A 40 -8.40 -2.78 -0.10
CA THR A 40 -9.62 -3.59 0.00
C THR A 40 -9.29 -5.04 0.36
N CYS A 41 -8.25 -5.61 -0.24
CA CYS A 41 -7.82 -6.99 0.07
C CYS A 41 -7.33 -7.14 1.52
N CYS A 42 -6.49 -6.22 2.01
CA CYS A 42 -6.02 -6.29 3.40
C CYS A 42 -7.19 -6.14 4.38
N GLU A 43 -8.07 -5.18 4.16
CA GLU A 43 -9.18 -4.87 5.07
C GLU A 43 -10.23 -5.99 5.08
N ALA A 44 -10.55 -6.58 3.93
CA ALA A 44 -11.44 -7.73 3.85
C ALA A 44 -10.89 -8.96 4.60
N ARG A 45 -9.56 -9.06 4.74
CA ARG A 45 -8.87 -10.15 5.43
C ARG A 45 -8.48 -9.81 6.88
N GLY A 46 -8.80 -8.60 7.36
CA GLY A 46 -8.40 -8.15 8.69
C GLY A 46 -6.89 -7.95 8.86
N LEU A 47 -6.15 -7.78 7.75
CA LEU A 47 -4.70 -7.56 7.76
C LEU A 47 -4.41 -6.06 7.86
N GLU A 48 -3.41 -5.70 8.68
CA GLU A 48 -2.99 -4.30 8.79
C GLU A 48 -2.23 -3.83 7.55
N ASN A 49 -1.45 -4.72 6.92
CA ASN A 49 -0.74 -4.47 5.68
C ASN A 49 -0.45 -5.78 4.93
N CYS A 50 -0.06 -5.69 3.66
CA CYS A 50 0.23 -6.84 2.81
C CYS A 50 1.32 -7.75 3.37
N GLY A 51 2.26 -7.24 4.17
CA GLY A 51 3.32 -8.03 4.80
C GLY A 51 2.82 -9.09 5.78
N GLN A 52 1.58 -8.97 6.28
CA GLN A 52 0.93 -9.99 7.13
C GLN A 52 0.19 -11.06 6.33
N CYS A 53 0.17 -10.96 4.99
CA CYS A 53 -0.44 -11.94 4.12
C CYS A 53 0.43 -13.21 4.06
N ASP A 54 -0.21 -14.37 4.14
CA ASP A 54 0.36 -15.70 3.90
C ASP A 54 0.94 -15.87 2.49
N GLU A 55 0.31 -15.27 1.47
CA GLU A 55 0.80 -15.24 0.09
C GLU A 55 1.82 -14.12 -0.19
N PHE A 56 2.39 -13.47 0.83
CA PHE A 56 3.27 -12.31 0.63
C PHE A 56 4.67 -12.67 0.11
N PRO A 57 5.21 -11.94 -0.91
CA PRO A 57 4.53 -10.95 -1.73
C PRO A 57 3.68 -11.61 -2.83
N CYS A 58 2.40 -11.28 -2.89
CA CYS A 58 1.51 -11.85 -3.92
C CYS A 58 1.66 -11.10 -5.26
N GLU A 59 1.27 -11.74 -6.36
CA GLU A 59 1.39 -11.19 -7.72
C GLU A 59 0.78 -9.78 -7.85
N ARG A 60 -0.35 -9.52 -7.17
CA ARG A 60 -0.99 -8.20 -7.17
C ARG A 60 -0.08 -7.13 -6.57
N LEU A 61 0.55 -7.42 -5.43
CA LEU A 61 1.47 -6.47 -4.82
C LEU A 61 2.71 -6.26 -5.69
N ILE A 62 3.25 -7.34 -6.26
CA ILE A 62 4.39 -7.29 -7.20
C ILE A 62 4.05 -6.41 -8.40
N GLY A 63 2.90 -6.60 -9.04
CA GLY A 63 2.46 -5.78 -10.18
C GLY A 63 2.36 -4.29 -9.82
N PHE A 64 1.88 -3.97 -8.62
CA PHE A 64 1.86 -2.58 -8.13
C PHE A 64 3.26 -2.03 -7.86
N ALA A 65 4.19 -2.84 -7.35
CA ALA A 65 5.54 -2.42 -6.99
C ALA A 65 6.46 -2.22 -8.21
N PHE A 66 6.20 -2.96 -9.29
CA PHE A 66 7.00 -2.94 -10.53
C PHE A 66 6.21 -2.45 -11.76
N ASP A 67 5.11 -1.72 -11.54
CA ASP A 67 4.41 -1.03 -12.63
C ASP A 67 5.39 -0.05 -13.31
N GLU A 68 5.38 -0.03 -14.65
CA GLU A 68 6.35 0.74 -15.44
C GLU A 68 6.30 2.24 -15.16
N ASN A 69 5.12 2.78 -14.82
CA ASN A 69 4.91 4.22 -14.65
C ASN A 69 4.75 4.63 -13.18
N GLN A 70 4.18 3.76 -12.36
CA GLN A 70 3.77 4.06 -10.98
C GLN A 70 4.38 3.09 -9.94
N GLY A 71 5.25 2.19 -10.39
CA GLY A 71 6.04 1.30 -9.54
C GLY A 71 7.04 2.07 -8.68
N ASP A 72 7.53 1.41 -7.65
CA ASP A 72 8.59 1.93 -6.79
C ASP A 72 9.80 1.01 -6.69
N ASP A 73 9.97 0.14 -7.70
CA ASP A 73 11.06 -0.82 -7.82
C ASP A 73 11.16 -1.74 -6.58
N GLY A 74 10.01 -2.23 -6.13
CA GLY A 74 9.92 -3.14 -4.99
C GLY A 74 10.02 -2.48 -3.61
N ARG A 75 10.25 -1.16 -3.50
CA ARG A 75 10.40 -0.47 -2.20
C ARG A 75 9.22 -0.69 -1.25
N ARG A 76 7.98 -0.71 -1.75
CA ARG A 76 6.80 -1.00 -0.90
C ARG A 76 6.80 -2.42 -0.33
N ILE A 77 7.36 -3.38 -1.05
CA ILE A 77 7.48 -4.77 -0.58
C ILE A 77 8.49 -4.81 0.57
N GLU A 78 9.65 -4.18 0.42
CA GLU A 78 10.63 -4.10 1.52
C GLU A 78 10.05 -3.40 2.74
N GLN A 79 9.26 -2.34 2.54
CA GLN A 79 8.61 -1.64 3.65
C GLN A 79 7.58 -2.52 4.38
N CYS A 80 6.81 -3.34 3.67
CA CYS A 80 5.93 -4.33 4.29
C CYS A 80 6.72 -5.34 5.15
N ARG A 81 7.88 -5.82 4.65
CA ARG A 81 8.76 -6.70 5.45
C ARG A 81 9.22 -6.02 6.73
N ARG A 82 9.69 -4.77 6.64
CA ARG A 82 10.15 -3.98 7.80
C ARG A 82 9.06 -3.79 8.85
N TRP A 83 7.82 -3.51 8.42
CA TRP A 83 6.70 -3.35 9.36
C TRP A 83 6.31 -4.65 10.07
N CYS A 84 6.64 -5.81 9.51
CA CYS A 84 6.33 -7.11 10.09
C CYS A 84 7.54 -7.77 10.77
N ALA A 85 8.71 -7.14 10.77
CA ALA A 85 9.96 -7.75 11.22
C ALA A 85 10.15 -7.88 12.74
N GLY A 86 9.22 -7.37 13.56
CA GLY A 86 9.29 -7.44 15.03
C GLY A 86 10.11 -6.32 15.66
#